data_AF-A0A7C5RWH9-F1
#
_entry.id   AF-A0A7C5RWH9-F1
#
_cell.length_a   1.000
_cell.length_b   1.000
_cell.length_c   1.000
_cell.angle_alpha   90.00
_cell.angle_beta   90.00
_cell.angle_gamma   90.00
#
_symmetry.space_group_name_H-M   'P 1'
#
loop_
_entity.id
_entity.type
_entity.pdbx_description
1 polymer ?
#
loop_
_entity_poly.entity_id
_entity_poly.type
_entity_poly.pdbx_seq_one_letter_code
_entity_poly.pdbx_strand_id
1 'polypeptide(L)'
;MQKQGHRHPPYVGIYFILLVLTAASILVSFVVHREAAPPFVFTLSTVKAALIALFYMHLKYEGRYVIALALIPLIVFAVVLFALMPDIIPYQKM
;
A
#
# COMPACT_ATOMS: atom_id res chain seq x y z
N MET A 1 33.85 -16.65 21.89
CA MET A 1 32.90 -16.78 20.77
C MET A 1 31.51 -16.36 21.26
N GLN A 2 31.18 -15.08 21.15
CA GLN A 2 29.89 -14.55 21.58
C GLN A 2 28.96 -14.51 20.35
N LYS A 3 28.04 -15.47 20.25
CA LYS A 3 27.02 -15.47 19.19
C LYS A 3 26.03 -14.35 19.52
N GLN A 4 26.32 -13.13 19.06
CA GLN A 4 25.36 -12.05 19.07
C GLN A 4 24.27 -12.41 18.06
N GLY A 5 23.17 -12.98 18.56
CA GLY A 5 21.95 -13.18 17.80
C GLY A 5 21.40 -11.83 17.41
N HIS A 6 21.85 -11.32 16.25
CA HIS A 6 21.30 -10.14 15.61
C HIS A 6 19.83 -10.45 15.34
N ARG A 7 18.95 -9.88 16.16
CA ARG A 7 17.50 -10.06 16.09
C ARG A 7 17.02 -9.32 14.84
N HIS A 8 17.18 -9.95 13.68
CA HIS A 8 16.71 -9.41 12.41
C HIS A 8 15.22 -9.06 12.54
N PRO A 9 14.80 -7.86 12.12
CA PRO A 9 13.39 -7.53 12.07
C PRO A 9 12.64 -8.61 11.28
N PRO A 10 11.42 -9.00 11.68
CA PRO A 10 10.72 -10.15 11.10
C PRO A 10 10.13 -9.85 9.72
N TYR A 11 10.97 -9.44 8.76
CA TYR A 11 10.61 -9.16 7.37
C TYR A 11 9.94 -10.36 6.71
N VAL A 12 10.40 -11.57 7.03
CA VAL A 12 9.81 -12.83 6.54
C VAL A 12 8.38 -12.99 7.03
N GLY A 13 8.08 -12.60 8.27
CA GLY A 13 6.71 -12.65 8.79
C GLY A 13 5.77 -11.71 8.04
N ILE A 14 6.21 -10.48 7.76
CA ILE A 14 5.42 -9.48 7.05
C ILE A 14 5.26 -9.85 5.57
N TYR A 15 6.27 -10.49 4.97
CA TYR A 15 6.17 -11.07 3.63
C TYR A 15 4.99 -12.04 3.53
N PHE A 16 4.87 -12.99 4.47
CA PHE A 16 3.76 -13.94 4.47
C PHE A 16 2.40 -13.25 4.67
N ILE A 17 2.33 -12.21 5.51
CA ILE A 17 1.11 -11.41 5.66
C ILE A 17 0.72 -10.73 4.35
N LEU A 18 1.68 -10.11 3.66
CA LEU A 18 1.45 -9.48 2.35
C LEU A 18 1.01 -10.50 1.29
N LEU A 19 1.58 -11.71 1.33
CA LEU A 19 1.22 -12.80 0.43
C LEU A 19 -0.22 -13.27 0.65
N VAL A 20 -0.63 -13.46 1.92
CA VAL A 20 -2.02 -13.78 2.28
C VAL A 20 -2.97 -12.66 1.84
N LEU A 21 -2.58 -11.40 2.08
CA LEU A 21 -3.41 -10.25 1.71
C LEU A 21 -3.55 -10.10 0.18
N THR A 22 -2.55 -10.55 -0.57
CA THR A 22 -2.58 -10.62 -2.03
C THR A 22 -3.51 -11.72 -2.52
N ALA A 23 -3.41 -12.93 -1.96
CA ALA A 23 -4.33 -14.02 -2.25
C ALA A 23 -5.79 -13.66 -1.92
N ALA A 24 -6.02 -13.00 -0.78
CA ALA A 24 -7.33 -12.49 -0.39
C ALA A 24 -7.87 -11.46 -1.40
N SER A 25 -7.02 -10.55 -1.88
CA SER A 25 -7.40 -9.56 -2.91
C SER A 25 -7.86 -10.23 -4.20
N ILE A 26 -7.15 -11.27 -4.64
CA ILE A 26 -7.49 -12.06 -5.83
C ILE A 26 -8.83 -12.78 -5.63
N LEU A 27 -9.02 -13.41 -4.46
CA LEU A 27 -10.25 -14.12 -4.14
C LEU A 27 -11.46 -13.18 -4.12
N VAL A 28 -11.32 -11.98 -3.54
CA VAL A 28 -12.36 -10.95 -3.55
C VAL A 28 -12.72 -10.55 -4.98
N SER A 29 -11.73 -10.41 -5.86
CA SER A 29 -11.98 -10.12 -7.27
C SER A 29 -12.74 -11.22 -8.02
N PHE A 30 -12.67 -12.48 -7.57
CA PHE A 30 -13.42 -13.59 -8.17
C PHE A 30 -14.83 -13.75 -7.58
N VAL A 31 -15.02 -13.44 -6.30
CA VAL A 31 -16.28 -13.70 -5.59
C VAL A 31 -17.23 -12.50 -5.63
N VAL A 32 -16.71 -11.28 -5.65
CA VAL A 32 -17.53 -10.06 -5.60
C VAL A 32 -17.87 -9.59 -7.02
N HIS A 33 -19.14 -9.21 -7.22
CA HIS A 33 -19.62 -8.62 -8.48
C HIS A 33 -18.77 -7.40 -8.88
N ARG A 34 -18.57 -7.23 -10.19
CA ARG A 34 -17.68 -6.22 -10.78
C ARG A 34 -17.90 -4.79 -10.27
N GLU A 35 -19.16 -4.42 -10.00
CA GLU A 35 -19.53 -3.09 -9.50
C GLU A 35 -19.23 -2.89 -8.00
N ALA A 36 -19.26 -3.97 -7.21
CA ALA A 36 -19.04 -3.93 -5.77
C ALA A 36 -17.59 -4.25 -5.36
N ALA A 37 -16.80 -4.88 -6.25
CA ALA A 37 -15.42 -5.27 -5.99
C ALA A 37 -14.42 -4.11 -5.76
N PRO A 38 -14.52 -2.94 -6.44
CA PRO A 38 -13.52 -1.88 -6.34
C PRO A 38 -13.20 -1.40 -4.92
N PRO A 39 -14.17 -1.04 -4.05
CA PRO A 39 -13.85 -0.55 -2.71
C PRO A 39 -13.09 -1.59 -1.86
N PHE A 40 -13.45 -2.88 -1.94
CA PHE A 40 -12.76 -3.93 -1.19
C PHE A 40 -11.31 -4.11 -1.64
N VAL A 41 -11.08 -4.14 -2.95
CA VAL A 41 -9.74 -4.29 -3.52
C VAL A 41 -8.86 -3.08 -3.19
N PHE A 42 -9.44 -1.88 -3.20
CA PHE A 42 -8.75 -0.66 -2.77
C PHE A 42 -8.36 -0.73 -1.30
N THR A 43 -9.28 -1.07 -0.40
CA THR A 43 -8.98 -1.21 1.04
C THR A 43 -7.85 -2.20 1.30
N LEU A 44 -7.91 -3.39 0.68
CA LEU A 44 -6.85 -4.39 0.82
C LEU A 44 -5.51 -3.86 0.29
N SER A 45 -5.52 -3.12 -0.81
CA SER A 45 -4.31 -2.54 -1.40
C SER A 45 -3.73 -1.41 -0.55
N THR A 46 -4.56 -0.57 0.07
CA THR A 46 -4.12 0.45 1.03
C THR A 46 -3.43 -0.19 2.24
N VAL A 47 -4.00 -1.29 2.79
CA VAL A 47 -3.37 -2.01 3.91
C VAL A 47 -2.02 -2.59 3.50
N LYS A 48 -1.92 -3.23 2.32
CA LYS A 48 -0.63 -3.72 1.79
C LYS A 48 0.41 -2.60 1.69
N ALA A 49 0.04 -1.47 1.11
CA ALA A 49 0.93 -0.32 0.95
C ALA A 49 1.41 0.23 2.30
N ALA A 50 0.52 0.30 3.31
CA ALA A 50 0.87 0.72 4.66
C ALA A 50 1.86 -0.24 5.33
N LEU A 51 1.67 -1.56 5.19
CA LEU A 51 2.60 -2.56 5.71
C LEU A 51 3.99 -2.44 5.05
N ILE A 52 4.03 -2.22 3.73
CA ILE A 52 5.28 -1.98 3.00
C ILE A 52 5.96 -0.71 3.51
N ALA A 53 5.24 0.39 3.62
CA ALA A 53 5.79 1.65 4.11
C ALA A 53 6.36 1.49 5.53
N LEU A 54 5.57 0.95 6.46
CA LEU A 54 5.98 0.83 7.87
C LEU A 54 7.19 -0.09 8.06
N PHE A 55 7.25 -1.22 7.36
CA PHE A 55 8.24 -2.25 7.65
C PHE A 55 9.34 -2.42 6.61
N TYR A 56 9.04 -2.31 5.32
CA TYR A 56 10.04 -2.45 4.26
C TYR A 56 10.72 -1.13 3.89
N MET A 57 10.04 0.02 4.06
CA MET A 57 10.68 1.34 3.95
C MET A 57 11.25 1.84 5.28
N HIS A 58 11.29 0.97 6.31
CA HIS A 58 11.80 1.26 7.65
C HIS A 58 11.12 2.43 8.39
N LEU A 59 10.02 3.00 7.87
CA LEU A 59 9.37 4.18 8.44
C LEU A 59 8.99 4.03 9.91
N LYS A 60 8.66 2.82 10.36
CA LYS A 60 8.33 2.53 11.77
C LYS A 60 9.50 2.78 12.73
N TYR A 61 10.74 2.66 12.25
CA TYR A 61 11.95 2.75 13.07
C TYR A 61 12.75 4.04 12.82
N GLU A 62 12.27 4.88 11.91
CA GLU A 62 12.95 6.09 11.45
C GLU A 62 12.45 7.36 12.14
N GLY A 63 13.25 8.43 12.06
CA GLY A 63 12.92 9.73 12.64
C GLY A 63 11.81 10.49 11.89
N ARG A 64 11.19 11.47 12.57
CA ARG A 64 10.09 12.30 12.02
C ARG A 64 10.37 12.94 10.65
N TYR A 65 11.64 13.25 10.36
CA TYR A 65 12.05 13.87 9.10
C TYR A 65 11.97 12.90 7.91
N VAL A 66 12.24 11.61 8.14
CA VAL A 66 12.12 10.57 7.09
C VAL A 66 10.66 10.33 6.75
N ILE A 67 9.78 10.32 7.76
CA ILE A 67 8.33 10.24 7.55
C ILE A 67 7.82 11.46 6.77
N ALA A 68 8.28 12.67 7.12
CA ALA A 68 7.92 13.88 6.39
C ALA A 68 8.39 13.82 4.93
N LEU A 69 9.60 13.33 4.68
CA LEU A 69 10.15 13.14 3.34
C LEU A 69 9.33 12.12 2.53
N ALA A 70 8.87 11.03 3.15
CA ALA A 70 8.04 10.01 2.51
C ALA A 70 6.61 10.51 2.21
N LEU A 71 6.08 11.47 2.98
CA LEU A 71 4.77 12.08 2.74
C LEU A 71 4.76 13.03 1.54
N ILE A 72 5.86 13.71 1.24
CA ILE A 72 5.97 14.63 0.10
C ILE A 72 5.58 13.97 -1.23
N PRO A 73 6.21 12.84 -1.66
CA PRO A 73 5.84 12.21 -2.92
C PRO A 73 4.41 11.65 -2.90
N LEU A 74 3.89 11.26 -1.72
CA LEU A 74 2.51 10.80 -1.59
C LEU A 74 1.51 11.94 -1.84
N ILE A 75 1.79 13.13 -1.30
CA ILE A 75 0.97 14.33 -1.53
C ILE A 75 1.03 14.74 -2.99
N VAL A 76 2.23 14.77 -3.58
CA VAL A 76 2.40 15.10 -5.01
C VAL A 76 1.63 14.11 -5.89
N PHE A 77 1.72 12.81 -5.59
CA PHE A 77 0.96 11.78 -6.29
C PHE A 77 -0.56 12.02 -6.19
N ALA A 78 -1.07 12.30 -4.99
CA ALA A 78 -2.50 12.58 -4.80
C ALA A 78 -2.94 13.83 -5.58
N VAL A 79 -2.17 14.92 -5.51
CA VAL A 79 -2.46 16.15 -6.26
C VAL A 79 -2.50 15.88 -7.76
N VAL A 80 -1.50 15.21 -8.31
CA VAL A 80 -1.44 14.87 -9.75
C VAL A 80 -2.62 13.97 -10.14
N LEU A 81 -2.93 12.95 -9.32
CA LEU A 81 -4.02 12.02 -9.60
C LEU A 81 -5.37 12.74 -9.67
N PHE A 82 -5.68 13.61 -8.70
CA PHE A 82 -6.94 14.36 -8.69
C PHE A 82 -6.99 15.47 -9.74
N ALA A 83 -5.86 16.15 -9.99
CA ALA A 83 -5.77 17.17 -11.02
C ALA A 83 -5.96 16.60 -12.43
N LEU A 84 -5.48 15.37 -12.68
CA LEU A 84 -5.59 14.69 -13.97
C LEU A 84 -6.86 13.83 -14.10
N MET A 85 -7.57 13.56 -13.00
CA MET A 85 -8.84 12.83 -13.02
C MET A 85 -9.87 13.36 -14.04
N PRO A 86 -10.11 14.68 -14.18
CA PRO A 86 -11.04 15.20 -15.18
C PRO A 86 -10.61 14.94 -16.63
N ASP A 87 -9.31 14.85 -16.92
CA ASP A 87 -8.80 14.57 -18.28
C ASP A 87 -9.10 13.14 -18.73
N ILE A 88 -9.22 12.21 -17.77
CA ILE A 88 -9.45 10.78 -18.03
C ILE A 88 -10.95 10.48 -18.19
N ILE A 89 -11.82 11.35 -17.68
CA ILE A 89 -13.27 11.22 -17.86
C ILE A 89 -13.58 11.71 -19.27
N PRO A 90 -13.93 10.81 -20.23
CA PRO A 90 -14.34 11.27 -21.55
C PRO A 90 -15.55 12.19 -21.37
N TYR A 91 -15.56 13.33 -22.08
CA TYR A 91 -16.72 14.20 -22.21
C TYR A 91 -17.83 13.42 -22.93
N GLN A 92 -18.49 12.51 -22.22
CA GLN A 92 -19.74 11.88 -22.61
C GLN A 92 -20.77 13.01 -22.55
N LYS A 93 -20.90 13.70 -23.69
CA LYS A 93 -22.00 14.62 -23.96
C LYS A 93 -23.29 13.96 -23.48
N MET A 94 -23.93 14.63 -22.52
CA MET A 94 -25.36 14.45 -22.26
C MET A 94 -26.16 14.76 -23.52
#